data_AF-A0A937KBQ8-F1
#
_entry.id   AF-A0A937KBQ8-F1
#
_cell.length_a   1.000
_cell.length_b   1.000
_cell.length_c   1.000
_cell.angle_alpha   90.00
_cell.angle_beta   90.00
_cell.angle_gamma   90.00
#
_symmetry.space_group_name_H-M   'P 1'
#
loop_
_entity.id
_entity.type
_entity.pdbx_description
1 polymer ?
#
loop_
_entity_poly.entity_id
_entity_poly.type
_entity_poly.pdbx_seq_one_letter_code
_entity_poly.pdbx_strand_id
1 'polypeptide(L)'
;MKHIIKYIEDNPGLSKADVVYRIMDPLFDYFRAAVGENIVLLNKSRQLLRTGNKTSIQEGLLEFENFKNSWKRLIDALNELRELYNADKSILVLDEMLNMSVKRSLQTKIPKPLKNYLDETKISESDIDWIIRKIKDYWGKYSQVYASARMNQLSKSL
;
A
#
# COMPACT_ATOMS: atom_id res chain seq x y z
N MET A 1 4.51 4.37 -11.80
CA MET A 1 4.96 5.60 -11.11
C MET A 1 5.78 6.55 -11.99
N LYS A 2 6.92 6.14 -12.57
CA LYS A 2 7.81 7.03 -13.36
C LYS A 2 7.13 7.87 -14.45
N HIS A 3 6.18 7.29 -15.20
CA HIS A 3 5.43 8.02 -16.23
C HIS A 3 4.49 9.10 -15.65
N ILE A 4 3.95 8.89 -14.45
CA ILE A 4 3.10 9.86 -13.75
C ILE A 4 3.95 11.02 -13.25
N ILE A 5 5.08 10.70 -12.61
CA ILE A 5 6.08 11.68 -12.13
C ILE A 5 6.54 12.58 -13.27
N LYS A 6 7.04 11.98 -14.37
CA LYS A 6 7.51 12.74 -15.52
C LYS A 6 6.43 13.65 -16.10
N TYR A 7 5.18 13.19 -16.14
CA TYR A 7 4.08 14.00 -16.64
C TYR A 7 3.80 15.23 -15.75
N ILE A 8 3.87 15.08 -14.43
CA ILE A 8 3.73 16.19 -13.47
C ILE A 8 4.85 17.21 -13.69
N GLU A 9 6.10 16.75 -13.79
CA GLU A 9 7.27 17.59 -14.01
C GLU A 9 7.19 18.39 -15.32
N ASP A 10 6.76 17.72 -16.41
CA ASP A 10 6.65 18.33 -17.74
C ASP A 10 5.46 19.31 -17.85
N ASN A 11 4.52 19.32 -16.90
CA ASN A 11 3.26 20.08 -17.00
C ASN A 11 2.89 20.78 -15.67
N PRO A 12 3.53 21.89 -15.27
CA PRO A 12 3.26 22.58 -13.99
C PRO A 12 1.87 23.26 -13.90
N GLY A 13 1.07 23.25 -14.97
CA GLY A 13 -0.26 23.88 -15.06
C GLY A 13 -1.38 22.90 -15.42
N LEU A 14 -1.42 21.75 -14.76
CA LEU A 14 -2.35 20.67 -15.06
C LEU A 14 -3.82 21.10 -15.03
N SER A 15 -4.56 20.76 -16.09
CA SER A 15 -6.01 20.86 -16.06
C SER A 15 -6.61 19.83 -15.10
N LYS A 16 -7.85 20.05 -14.63
CA LYS A 16 -8.54 19.07 -13.76
C LYS A 16 -8.74 17.71 -14.45
N ALA A 17 -8.98 17.72 -15.77
CA ALA A 17 -9.09 16.50 -16.55
C ALA A 17 -7.74 15.76 -16.62
N ASP A 18 -6.64 16.49 -16.79
CA ASP A 18 -5.30 15.89 -16.77
C ASP A 18 -4.95 15.30 -15.40
N VAL A 19 -5.31 15.99 -14.31
CA VAL A 19 -5.15 15.44 -12.95
C VAL A 19 -5.88 14.10 -12.82
N VAL A 20 -7.11 13.99 -13.32
CA VAL A 20 -7.85 12.74 -13.24
C VAL A 20 -7.23 11.65 -14.13
N TYR A 21 -7.13 11.90 -15.43
CA TYR A 21 -6.81 10.85 -16.40
C TYR A 21 -5.32 10.52 -16.51
N ARG A 22 -4.44 11.43 -16.09
CA ARG A 22 -2.98 11.25 -16.20
C ARG A 22 -2.31 10.99 -14.86
N ILE A 23 -2.98 11.30 -13.74
CA ILE A 23 -2.43 11.10 -12.40
C ILE A 23 -3.32 10.17 -11.58
N MET A 24 -4.54 10.56 -11.25
CA MET A 24 -5.37 9.83 -10.29
C MET A 24 -5.72 8.41 -10.77
N ASP A 25 -6.27 8.28 -11.98
CA ASP A 25 -6.70 6.98 -12.52
C ASP A 25 -5.47 6.04 -12.69
N PRO A 26 -4.35 6.46 -13.31
CA PRO A 26 -3.13 5.64 -13.38
C PRO A 26 -2.53 5.26 -12.01
N LEU A 27 -2.60 6.17 -11.03
CA LEU A 27 -2.10 5.91 -9.68
C LEU A 27 -2.96 4.86 -8.98
N PHE A 28 -4.28 4.99 -9.08
CA PHE A 28 -5.23 4.02 -8.53
C PHE A 28 -4.99 2.64 -9.14
N ASP A 29 -4.84 2.55 -10.47
CA ASP A 29 -4.58 1.28 -11.15
C ASP A 29 -3.23 0.66 -10.76
N TYR A 30 -2.18 1.48 -10.63
CA TYR A 30 -0.87 1.03 -10.17
C TYR A 30 -0.94 0.42 -8.76
N PHE A 31 -1.54 1.14 -7.80
CA PHE A 31 -1.65 0.63 -6.44
C PHE A 31 -2.63 -0.53 -6.32
N ARG A 32 -3.69 -0.58 -7.13
CA ARG A 32 -4.62 -1.72 -7.16
C ARG A 32 -3.89 -3.01 -7.55
N ALA A 33 -3.08 -2.95 -8.60
CA ALA A 33 -2.28 -4.09 -9.04
C ALA A 33 -1.28 -4.51 -7.96
N ALA A 34 -0.52 -3.55 -7.42
CA ALA A 34 0.50 -3.83 -6.42
C ALA A 34 -0.07 -4.36 -5.09
N VAL A 35 -1.20 -3.84 -4.63
CA VAL A 35 -1.92 -4.37 -3.46
C VAL A 35 -2.39 -5.79 -3.73
N GLY A 36 -2.94 -6.06 -4.91
CA GLY A 36 -3.33 -7.41 -5.33
C GLY A 36 -2.19 -8.42 -5.26
N GLU A 37 -1.04 -8.09 -5.86
CA GLU A 37 0.16 -8.93 -5.85
C GLU A 37 0.66 -9.20 -4.43
N ASN A 38 0.72 -8.17 -3.58
CA ASN A 38 1.17 -8.32 -2.20
C ASN A 38 0.21 -9.19 -1.36
N ILE A 39 -1.10 -9.10 -1.60
CA ILE A 39 -2.07 -10.00 -0.97
C ILE A 39 -1.86 -11.46 -1.41
N VAL A 40 -1.47 -11.70 -2.67
CA VAL A 40 -1.12 -13.06 -3.14
C VAL A 40 0.12 -13.59 -2.42
N LEU A 41 1.19 -12.79 -2.31
CA LEU A 41 2.41 -13.16 -1.57
C LEU A 41 2.10 -13.50 -0.11
N LEU A 42 1.32 -12.65 0.58
CA LEU A 42 0.91 -12.90 1.96
C LEU A 42 0.07 -14.18 2.09
N ASN A 43 -0.88 -14.43 1.18
CA ASN A 43 -1.69 -15.66 1.21
C ASN A 43 -0.83 -16.91 1.00
N LYS A 44 0.13 -16.87 0.08
CA LYS A 44 1.05 -17.99 -0.17
C LYS A 44 1.93 -18.25 1.05
N SER A 45 2.51 -17.19 1.62
CA SER A 45 3.27 -17.26 2.87
C SER A 45 2.45 -17.89 3.99
N ARG A 46 1.20 -17.43 4.19
CA ARG A 46 0.27 -17.96 5.19
C ARG A 46 0.02 -19.45 5.03
N GLN A 47 -0.27 -19.90 3.80
CA GLN A 47 -0.54 -21.32 3.51
C GLN A 47 0.69 -22.19 3.81
N LEU A 48 1.87 -21.75 3.40
CA LEU A 48 3.12 -22.46 3.61
C LEU A 48 3.49 -22.58 5.10
N LEU A 49 3.29 -21.51 5.89
CA LEU A 49 3.48 -21.54 7.33
C LEU A 49 2.49 -22.49 8.03
N ARG A 50 1.23 -22.53 7.57
CA ARG A 50 0.20 -23.42 8.11
C ARG A 50 0.54 -24.90 7.91
N THR A 51 1.18 -25.26 6.80
CA THR A 51 1.62 -26.64 6.52
C THR A 51 2.57 -27.17 7.60
N GLY A 52 3.35 -26.30 8.26
CA GLY A 52 4.07 -26.63 9.49
C GLY A 52 5.33 -27.50 9.35
N ASN A 53 5.61 -28.08 8.19
CA ASN A 53 6.88 -28.76 7.96
C ASN A 53 8.02 -27.75 7.74
N LYS A 54 9.27 -28.16 8.04
CA LYS A 54 10.44 -27.28 8.03
C LYS A 54 10.67 -26.58 6.68
N THR A 55 10.55 -27.31 5.58
CA THR A 55 10.77 -26.78 4.22
C THR A 55 9.70 -25.74 3.87
N SER A 56 8.43 -26.07 4.08
CA SER A 56 7.32 -25.14 3.83
C SER A 56 7.40 -23.90 4.71
N ILE A 57 7.85 -24.02 5.97
CA ILE A 57 8.08 -22.84 6.81
C ILE A 57 9.14 -21.92 6.19
N GLN A 58 10.25 -22.47 5.70
CA GLN A 58 11.30 -21.68 5.05
C GLN A 58 10.80 -20.97 3.79
N GLU A 59 10.04 -21.66 2.94
CA GLU A 59 9.40 -21.07 1.76
C GLU A 59 8.38 -19.99 2.17
N GLY A 60 7.61 -20.22 3.22
CA GLY A 60 6.64 -19.26 3.74
C GLY A 60 7.32 -17.97 4.22
N LEU A 61 8.47 -18.09 4.89
CA LEU A 61 9.28 -16.93 5.29
C LEU A 61 9.88 -16.20 4.08
N LEU A 62 10.29 -16.93 3.04
CA LEU A 62 10.78 -16.34 1.80
C LEU A 62 9.68 -15.51 1.10
N GLU A 63 8.46 -16.04 1.00
CA GLU A 63 7.33 -15.31 0.43
C GLU A 63 6.96 -14.06 1.24
N PHE A 64 7.10 -14.14 2.57
CA PHE A 64 6.93 -12.96 3.43
C PHE A 64 8.01 -11.90 3.18
N GLU A 65 9.26 -12.32 2.95
CA GLU A 65 10.35 -11.39 2.60
C GLU A 65 10.12 -10.74 1.23
N ASN A 66 9.59 -11.48 0.25
CA ASN A 66 9.17 -10.93 -1.03
C ASN A 66 8.09 -9.84 -0.86
N PHE A 67 7.10 -10.09 0.02
CA PHE A 67 6.12 -9.07 0.40
C PHE A 67 6.80 -7.84 0.99
N LYS A 68 7.71 -7.99 1.97
CA LYS A 68 8.40 -6.86 2.61
C LYS A 68 9.14 -6.00 1.58
N ASN A 69 9.87 -6.64 0.66
CA ASN A 69 10.61 -5.95 -0.39
C ASN A 69 9.69 -5.22 -1.36
N SER A 70 8.60 -5.85 -1.80
CA SER A 70 7.60 -5.22 -2.67
C SER A 70 6.92 -4.04 -1.97
N TRP A 71 6.52 -4.21 -0.71
CA TRP A 71 5.86 -3.17 0.08
C TRP A 71 6.76 -1.96 0.35
N LYS A 72 8.04 -2.18 0.65
CA LYS A 72 9.04 -1.09 0.80
C LYS A 72 9.19 -0.30 -0.49
N ARG A 73 9.27 -0.97 -1.65
CA ARG A 73 9.31 -0.27 -2.95
C ARG A 73 8.08 0.59 -3.21
N LEU A 74 6.89 0.18 -2.73
CA LEU A 74 5.68 1.00 -2.83
C LEU A 74 5.76 2.25 -1.95
N ILE A 75 6.32 2.12 -0.73
CA ILE A 75 6.55 3.25 0.17
C ILE A 75 7.53 4.24 -0.47
N ASP A 76 8.65 3.75 -1.01
CA ASP A 76 9.65 4.59 -1.67
C ASP A 76 9.04 5.32 -2.88
N ALA A 77 8.30 4.61 -3.74
CA ALA A 77 7.62 5.21 -4.89
C ALA A 77 6.56 6.24 -4.50
N LEU A 78 5.89 6.07 -3.36
CA LEU A 78 4.95 7.06 -2.84
C LEU A 78 5.67 8.29 -2.28
N ASN A 79 6.82 8.11 -1.64
CA ASN A 79 7.63 9.22 -1.13
C ASN A 79 8.13 10.11 -2.28
N GLU A 80 8.65 9.51 -3.36
CA GLU A 80 9.01 10.25 -4.58
C GLU A 80 7.82 11.06 -5.14
N LEU A 81 6.63 10.45 -5.16
CA LEU A 81 5.43 11.13 -5.64
C LEU A 81 4.99 12.27 -4.70
N ARG A 82 5.14 12.12 -3.38
CA ARG A 82 4.78 13.15 -2.38
C ARG A 82 5.63 14.41 -2.51
N GLU A 83 6.92 14.26 -2.82
CA GLU A 83 7.81 15.40 -3.03
C GLU A 83 7.35 16.27 -4.21
N LEU A 84 6.73 15.65 -5.22
CA LEU A 84 6.24 16.31 -6.43
C LEU A 84 4.76 16.73 -6.34
N TYR A 85 3.96 16.03 -5.54
CA TYR A 85 2.51 16.18 -5.49
C TYR A 85 1.94 15.99 -4.08
N ASN A 86 2.13 16.99 -3.22
CA ASN A 86 1.77 16.95 -1.79
C ASN A 86 0.32 17.41 -1.49
N ALA A 87 -0.46 17.84 -2.50
CA ALA A 87 -1.72 18.54 -2.29
C ALA A 87 -2.97 17.64 -2.22
N ASP A 88 -2.87 16.35 -2.55
CA ASP A 88 -4.04 15.49 -2.71
C ASP A 88 -4.27 14.55 -1.51
N LYS A 89 -5.49 14.58 -0.96
CA LYS A 89 -5.91 13.75 0.17
C LYS A 89 -5.79 12.25 -0.10
N SER A 90 -5.90 11.82 -1.36
CA SER A 90 -5.74 10.42 -1.77
C SER A 90 -4.30 9.92 -1.55
N ILE A 91 -3.29 10.79 -1.69
CA ILE A 91 -1.87 10.48 -1.40
C ILE A 91 -1.66 10.26 0.10
N LEU A 92 -2.25 11.11 0.94
CA LEU A 92 -2.18 10.95 2.41
C LEU A 92 -2.83 9.64 2.87
N VAL A 93 -3.95 9.26 2.26
CA VAL A 93 -4.65 8.01 2.60
C VAL A 93 -3.89 6.78 2.10
N LEU A 94 -3.22 6.87 0.95
CA LEU A 94 -2.26 5.84 0.50
C LEU A 94 -1.09 5.71 1.46
N ASP A 95 -0.53 6.83 1.93
CA ASP A 95 0.58 6.84 2.87
C ASP A 95 0.18 6.16 4.18
N GLU A 96 -1.00 6.50 4.70
CA GLU A 96 -1.57 5.83 5.87
C GLU A 96 -1.75 4.33 5.62
N MET A 97 -2.31 3.94 4.47
CA MET A 97 -2.48 2.52 4.12
C MET A 97 -1.14 1.76 4.14
N LEU A 98 -0.13 2.26 3.43
CA LEU A 98 1.15 1.58 3.31
C LEU A 98 1.86 1.48 4.67
N ASN A 99 1.81 2.54 5.47
CA ASN A 99 2.52 2.59 6.76
C ASN A 99 1.78 1.87 7.89
N MET A 100 0.45 1.98 7.96
CA MET A 100 -0.32 1.50 9.11
C MET A 100 -0.81 0.07 8.94
N SER A 101 -0.87 -0.46 7.71
CA SER A 101 -1.25 -1.85 7.46
C SER A 101 -0.22 -2.88 7.96
N VAL A 102 1.01 -2.43 8.20
CA VAL A 102 2.15 -3.24 8.67
C VAL A 102 2.59 -2.89 10.10
N LYS A 103 1.89 -1.97 10.77
CA LYS A 103 2.20 -1.54 12.15
C LYS A 103 1.09 -1.95 13.12
N ARG A 104 1.39 -2.86 14.05
CA ARG A 104 0.42 -3.37 15.03
C ARG A 104 0.75 -2.92 16.45
N SER A 105 -0.25 -2.40 17.16
CA SER A 105 -0.13 -2.22 18.61
C SER A 105 -0.16 -3.58 19.30
N LEU A 106 0.82 -3.82 20.17
CA LEU A 106 0.82 -4.98 21.03
C LEU A 106 -0.05 -4.68 22.25
N GLN A 107 -1.03 -5.55 22.53
CA GLN A 107 -1.84 -5.44 23.74
C GLN A 107 -0.98 -5.87 24.94
N THR A 108 -0.24 -4.92 25.50
CA THR A 108 0.59 -5.12 26.68
C THR A 108 0.28 -4.06 27.74
N LYS A 109 0.37 -4.44 29.02
CA LYS A 109 0.20 -3.50 30.16
C LYS A 109 1.23 -2.36 30.17
N ILE A 110 2.35 -2.55 29.47
CA ILE A 110 3.44 -1.59 29.33
C ILE A 110 3.38 -1.01 27.91
N PRO A 111 3.46 0.32 27.73
CA PRO A 111 3.59 0.93 26.41
C PRO A 111 4.79 0.35 25.68
N LYS A 112 4.55 -0.29 24.53
CA LYS A 112 5.61 -0.76 23.64
C LYS A 112 5.48 -0.04 22.30
N PRO A 113 6.60 0.19 21.60
CA PRO A 113 6.53 0.68 20.23
C PRO A 113 5.67 -0.25 19.37
N LEU A 114 5.00 0.32 18.36
CA LEU A 114 4.23 -0.46 17.39
C LEU A 114 5.15 -1.49 16.75
N LYS A 115 4.70 -2.75 16.71
CA LYS A 115 5.41 -3.80 15.98
C LYS A 115 5.35 -3.47 14.49
N ASN A 116 6.50 -3.26 13.85
CA ASN A 116 6.59 -3.01 12.41
C ASN A 116 6.99 -4.29 11.68
N TYR A 117 6.03 -4.91 11.00
CA TYR A 117 6.25 -6.18 10.31
C TYR A 117 7.24 -6.10 9.13
N LEU A 118 7.61 -4.89 8.68
CA LEU A 118 8.66 -4.69 7.67
C LEU A 118 10.09 -4.88 8.21
N ASP A 119 10.26 -4.93 9.53
CA ASP A 119 11.56 -5.10 10.21
C ASP A 119 11.68 -6.48 10.88
N GLU A 120 10.60 -7.26 10.87
CA GLU A 120 10.53 -8.56 11.53
C GLU A 120 11.20 -9.65 10.71
N THR A 121 11.89 -10.55 11.42
CA THR A 121 12.49 -11.78 10.87
C THR A 121 11.63 -13.02 11.12
N LYS A 122 10.69 -12.93 12.08
CA LYS A 122 9.76 -14.00 12.42
C LYS A 122 8.33 -13.51 12.30
N ILE A 123 7.50 -14.34 11.68
CA ILE A 123 6.09 -14.03 11.46
C ILE A 123 5.28 -15.30 11.72
N SER A 124 4.08 -15.13 12.31
CA SER A 124 3.11 -16.22 12.46
C SER A 124 1.99 -16.10 11.43
N GLU A 125 1.26 -17.18 11.22
CA GLU A 125 0.06 -17.19 10.37
C GLU A 125 -0.95 -16.11 10.79
N SER A 126 -1.19 -15.96 12.09
CA SER A 126 -2.13 -14.99 12.63
C SER A 126 -1.68 -13.53 12.44
N ASP A 127 -0.37 -13.28 12.40
CA ASP A 127 0.17 -11.97 12.06
C ASP A 127 -0.09 -11.65 10.59
N ILE A 128 0.11 -12.63 9.69
CA ILE A 128 -0.17 -12.46 8.26
C ILE A 128 -1.66 -12.19 8.01
N ASP A 129 -2.54 -12.94 8.66
CA ASP A 129 -3.99 -12.70 8.60
C ASP A 129 -4.35 -11.28 9.04
N TRP A 130 -3.71 -10.79 10.11
CA TRP A 130 -3.90 -9.44 10.59
C TRP A 130 -3.47 -8.40 9.54
N ILE A 131 -2.29 -8.58 8.92
CA ILE A 131 -1.78 -7.67 7.88
C ILE A 131 -2.72 -7.66 6.67
N ILE A 132 -3.13 -8.83 6.17
CA ILE A 132 -4.07 -8.97 5.04
C ILE A 132 -5.36 -8.20 5.33
N ARG A 133 -5.95 -8.39 6.52
CA ARG A 133 -7.17 -7.67 6.90
C ARG A 133 -6.95 -6.16 6.91
N LYS A 134 -5.85 -5.69 7.49
CA LYS A 134 -5.55 -4.25 7.53
C LYS A 134 -5.36 -3.66 6.14
N ILE A 135 -4.63 -4.32 5.25
CA ILE A 135 -4.48 -3.89 3.85
C ILE A 135 -5.86 -3.76 3.20
N LYS A 136 -6.74 -4.75 3.35
CA LYS A 136 -8.10 -4.72 2.78
C LYS A 136 -8.95 -3.58 3.35
N ASP A 137 -8.93 -3.38 4.67
CA ASP A 137 -9.67 -2.31 5.34
C ASP A 137 -9.23 -0.93 4.82
N TYR A 138 -7.92 -0.70 4.75
CA TYR A 138 -7.37 0.57 4.26
C TYR A 138 -7.57 0.75 2.75
N TRP A 139 -7.46 -0.31 1.96
CA TRP A 139 -7.73 -0.27 0.52
C TRP A 139 -9.18 0.16 0.23
N GLY A 140 -10.14 -0.34 1.01
CA GLY A 140 -11.54 0.08 0.93
C GLY A 140 -11.71 1.59 1.18
N LYS A 141 -11.06 2.11 2.24
CA LYS A 141 -11.06 3.56 2.53
C LYS A 141 -10.42 4.38 1.40
N TYR A 142 -9.25 3.95 0.92
CA TYR A 142 -8.57 4.62 -0.18
C TYR A 142 -9.43 4.67 -1.44
N SER A 143 -10.07 3.55 -1.80
CA SER A 143 -10.94 3.47 -2.98
C SER A 143 -12.12 4.46 -2.92
N GLN A 144 -12.71 4.64 -1.73
CA GLN A 144 -13.77 5.63 -1.51
C GLN A 144 -13.26 7.07 -1.66
N VAL A 145 -12.08 7.37 -1.08
CA VAL A 145 -11.46 8.70 -1.17
C VAL A 145 -11.09 9.02 -2.61
N TYR A 146 -10.51 8.07 -3.34
CA TYR A 146 -10.22 8.19 -4.77
C TYR A 146 -11.49 8.50 -5.56
N ALA A 147 -12.57 7.72 -5.39
CA ALA A 147 -13.81 7.93 -6.13
C ALA A 147 -14.41 9.33 -5.87
N SER A 148 -14.40 9.77 -4.60
CA SER A 148 -14.87 11.11 -4.23
C SER A 148 -14.00 12.23 -4.81
N ALA A 149 -12.67 12.10 -4.70
CA ALA A 149 -11.73 13.09 -5.23
C ALA A 149 -11.84 13.19 -6.76
N ARG A 150 -11.93 12.05 -7.45
CA ARG A 150 -12.13 11.97 -8.91
C ARG A 150 -13.40 12.70 -9.34
N MET A 151 -14.53 12.43 -8.68
CA MET A 151 -15.80 13.10 -8.97
C MET A 151 -15.75 14.60 -8.70
N ASN A 152 -15.08 15.04 -7.62
CA ASN A 152 -14.92 16.46 -7.31
C ASN A 152 -14.10 17.21 -8.36
N GLN A 153 -13.06 16.57 -8.92
CA GLN A 153 -12.27 17.17 -10.00
C GLN A 153 -13.09 17.30 -11.28
N LEU A 154 -13.84 16.26 -11.66
CA LEU A 154 -14.64 16.23 -12.89
C LEU A 154 -15.90 17.10 -12.84
N SER A 155 -16.56 17.19 -11.68
CA SER A 155 -17.80 17.96 -11.51
C SER A 155 -17.57 19.47 -11.46
N LYS A 156 -16.39 19.93 -11.04
CA LYS A 156 -16.02 21.36 -11.06
C LYS A 156 -15.43 21.82 -12.40
N SER A 157 -15.49 20.98 -13.43
CA SER A 157 -15.05 21.25 -14.81
C SER A 157 -16.20 21.35 -15.81
N LEU A 158 -17.44 21.21 -15.33
CA LEU A 158 -18.68 21.53 -16.04
C LEU A 158 -19.25 22.84 -15.49
#